data_AF-A0A2P6WA79-F1
#
_entry.id   AF-A0A2P6WA79-F1
#
_cell.length_a   1.000
_cell.length_b   1.000
_cell.length_c   1.000
_cell.angle_alpha   90.00
_cell.angle_beta   90.00
_cell.angle_gamma   90.00
#
_symmetry.space_group_name_H-M   'P 1'
#
loop_
_entity.id
_entity.type
_entity.pdbx_description
1 polymer ?
#
loop_
_entity_poly.entity_id
_entity_poly.type
_entity_poly.pdbx_seq_one_letter_code
_entity_poly.pdbx_strand_id
1 'polypeptide(L)'
;EVKEEVRTSEITAYKGFSAGPSAEQSEEIIFVEGKADLLNLLKNGIKNTVALGGTSIPENAQEITKDKTITAFLDGDRGGDLILRELEEKAEPDYIARAPEHKEVEELGKEQIYRALRDKEPFRYVSKSNIEEEIDQEERNKFEQILEDLVGTRAATILDENFETLERFPVDQMNEKVSDIESCKLVALDAKIDQQKINQAEGAGADYVLGMEKSGASNSSKSKVFTRSALEALETS
;
A
#
# COMPACT_ATOMS: atom_id res chain seq x y z
N GLU A 1 -28.14 23.00 19.23
CA GLU A 1 -28.87 21.71 19.28
C GLU A 1 -29.51 21.29 17.97
N VAL A 2 -30.41 22.06 17.35
CA VAL A 2 -31.20 21.61 16.18
C VAL A 2 -30.37 21.18 14.94
N LYS A 3 -29.15 21.68 14.75
CA LYS A 3 -28.29 21.29 13.61
C LYS A 3 -27.57 19.95 13.78
N GLU A 4 -27.43 19.43 15.00
CA GLU A 4 -26.78 18.12 15.21
C GLU A 4 -27.76 16.95 15.09
N GLU A 5 -29.00 17.11 15.60
CA GLU A 5 -30.03 16.05 15.50
C GLU A 5 -30.40 15.67 14.06
N VAL A 6 -30.40 16.64 13.14
CA VAL A 6 -30.72 16.41 11.71
C VAL A 6 -29.61 15.62 10.98
N ARG A 7 -28.42 15.48 11.58
CA ARG A 7 -27.27 14.82 10.93
C ARG A 7 -27.16 13.35 11.32
N THR A 8 -27.56 12.99 12.54
CA THR A 8 -27.67 11.60 12.99
C THR A 8 -28.82 10.85 12.29
N SER A 9 -29.83 11.58 11.80
CA SER A 9 -30.96 11.01 11.04
C SER A 9 -30.61 10.53 9.63
N GLU A 10 -29.38 10.74 9.15
CA GLU A 10 -28.94 10.25 7.84
C GLU A 10 -28.33 8.84 7.90
N ILE A 11 -28.00 8.31 9.09
CA ILE A 11 -27.43 6.95 9.19
C ILE A 11 -28.52 5.91 8.86
N THR A 12 -28.20 5.05 7.91
CA THR A 12 -29.00 3.89 7.51
C THR A 12 -28.25 2.60 7.85
N ALA A 13 -28.84 1.46 7.50
CA ALA A 13 -28.18 0.16 7.55
C ALA A 13 -27.99 -0.38 6.14
N TYR A 14 -26.83 -0.95 5.85
CA TYR A 14 -26.55 -1.61 4.58
C TYR A 14 -25.76 -2.91 4.84
N LYS A 15 -26.31 -4.05 4.41
CA LYS A 15 -25.77 -5.40 4.66
C LYS A 15 -25.36 -5.67 6.12
N GLY A 16 -26.10 -5.08 7.08
CA GLY A 16 -25.84 -5.23 8.52
C GLY A 16 -24.89 -4.19 9.13
N PHE A 17 -24.33 -3.28 8.32
CA PHE A 17 -23.43 -2.22 8.78
C PHE A 17 -24.13 -0.87 8.93
N SER A 18 -23.63 -0.01 9.82
CA SER A 18 -24.03 1.40 9.85
C SER A 18 -23.49 2.09 8.61
N ALA A 19 -24.35 2.80 7.88
CA ALA A 19 -24.00 3.33 6.57
C ALA A 19 -24.60 4.71 6.33
N GLY A 20 -24.06 5.41 5.34
CA GLY A 20 -24.67 6.59 4.77
C GLY A 20 -25.85 6.24 3.86
N PRO A 21 -26.75 7.20 3.62
CA PRO A 21 -28.03 6.95 2.93
C PRO A 21 -27.86 6.60 1.45
N SER A 22 -26.68 6.82 0.87
CA SER A 22 -26.38 6.51 -0.53
C SER A 22 -25.60 5.21 -0.70
N ALA A 23 -25.19 4.52 0.37
CA ALA A 23 -24.29 3.36 0.29
C ALA A 23 -24.84 2.22 -0.60
N GLU A 24 -26.10 1.84 -0.46
CA GLU A 24 -26.68 0.73 -1.24
C GLU A 24 -26.64 0.97 -2.76
N GLN A 25 -26.87 2.21 -3.18
CA GLN A 25 -27.09 2.61 -4.57
C GLN A 25 -25.88 3.27 -5.24
N SER A 26 -24.80 3.50 -4.49
CA SER A 26 -23.54 4.03 -5.05
C SER A 26 -22.70 2.91 -5.64
N GLU A 27 -22.04 3.14 -6.78
CA GLU A 27 -21.09 2.19 -7.38
C GLU A 27 -19.75 2.14 -6.61
N GLU A 28 -19.45 3.20 -5.87
CA GLU A 28 -18.28 3.32 -4.99
C GLU A 28 -18.70 3.38 -3.52
N ILE A 29 -17.94 2.73 -2.64
CA ILE A 29 -18.13 2.77 -1.18
C ILE A 29 -16.83 3.17 -0.49
N ILE A 30 -16.97 4.01 0.53
CA ILE A 30 -15.89 4.35 1.44
C ILE A 30 -16.09 3.55 2.73
N PHE A 31 -15.14 2.68 3.04
CA PHE A 31 -15.07 2.01 4.33
C PHE A 31 -14.34 2.87 5.35
N VAL A 32 -14.88 2.90 6.57
CA VAL A 32 -14.25 3.53 7.73
C VAL A 32 -14.30 2.59 8.93
N GLU A 33 -13.43 2.82 9.91
CA GLU A 33 -13.30 2.00 11.10
C GLU A 33 -14.57 2.08 11.95
N GLY A 34 -15.01 3.31 12.25
CA GLY A 34 -16.00 3.58 13.26
C GLY A 34 -17.20 4.39 12.81
N LYS A 35 -18.19 4.45 13.71
CA LYS A 35 -19.39 5.27 13.52
C LYS A 35 -19.08 6.78 13.59
N ALA A 36 -18.05 7.16 14.32
CA ALA A 36 -17.65 8.56 14.44
C ALA A 36 -17.08 9.10 13.12
N ASP A 37 -16.26 8.31 12.43
CA ASP A 37 -15.76 8.58 11.08
C ASP A 37 -16.91 8.72 10.07
N LEU A 38 -17.86 7.77 10.12
CA LEU A 38 -19.08 7.82 9.31
C LEU A 38 -19.84 9.13 9.54
N LEU A 39 -20.03 9.53 10.81
CA LEU A 39 -20.68 10.79 11.15
C LEU A 39 -19.90 12.00 10.63
N ASN A 40 -18.57 11.98 10.70
CA ASN A 40 -17.75 13.07 10.19
C ASN A 40 -17.83 13.19 8.66
N LEU A 41 -17.78 12.06 7.94
CA LEU A 41 -17.93 12.03 6.48
C LEU A 41 -19.32 12.52 6.03
N LEU A 42 -20.39 12.08 6.72
CA LEU A 42 -21.76 12.56 6.46
C LEU A 42 -21.90 14.06 6.71
N LYS A 43 -21.34 14.57 7.83
CA LYS A 43 -21.28 16.01 8.14
C LYS A 43 -20.64 16.82 7.02
N ASN A 44 -19.72 16.21 6.27
CA ASN A 44 -18.98 16.83 5.16
C ASN A 44 -19.55 16.50 3.77
N GLY A 45 -20.69 15.80 3.68
CA GLY A 45 -21.43 15.56 2.45
C GLY A 45 -21.09 14.26 1.72
N ILE A 46 -20.35 13.35 2.34
CA ILE A 46 -19.97 12.06 1.77
C ILE A 46 -20.96 11.01 2.30
N LYS A 47 -21.85 10.54 1.42
CA LYS A 47 -23.05 9.77 1.77
C LYS A 47 -22.97 8.28 1.44
N ASN A 48 -21.89 7.85 0.79
CA ASN A 48 -21.60 6.48 0.39
C ASN A 48 -20.56 5.82 1.31
N THR A 49 -20.63 6.12 2.60
CA THR A 49 -19.72 5.58 3.61
C THR A 49 -20.36 4.42 4.35
N VAL A 50 -19.56 3.41 4.72
CA VAL A 50 -19.96 2.28 5.58
C VAL A 50 -18.94 2.12 6.71
N ALA A 51 -19.42 2.02 7.95
CA ALA A 51 -18.58 1.78 9.12
C ALA A 51 -18.45 0.27 9.39
N LEU A 52 -17.21 -0.21 9.51
CA LEU A 52 -16.90 -1.64 9.66
C LEU A 52 -16.95 -2.14 11.10
N GLY A 53 -16.79 -1.26 12.08
CA GLY A 53 -16.77 -1.61 13.49
C GLY A 53 -15.37 -1.43 14.06
N GLY A 54 -15.21 -0.54 15.04
CA GLY A 54 -13.91 -0.05 15.52
C GLY A 54 -13.07 -1.01 16.37
N THR A 55 -13.30 -2.33 16.31
CA THR A 55 -12.50 -3.32 17.05
C THR A 55 -12.12 -4.54 16.23
N SER A 56 -12.99 -4.94 15.31
CA SER A 56 -12.72 -6.02 14.36
C SER A 56 -13.68 -5.90 13.19
N ILE A 57 -13.23 -6.33 12.02
CA ILE A 57 -14.02 -6.27 10.79
C ILE A 57 -14.90 -7.53 10.69
N PRO A 58 -16.24 -7.40 10.63
CA PRO A 58 -17.15 -8.51 10.40
C PRO A 58 -16.94 -9.19 9.04
N GLU A 59 -17.10 -10.52 8.99
CA GLU A 59 -16.89 -11.33 7.77
C GLU A 59 -17.83 -10.96 6.62
N ASN A 60 -19.03 -10.45 6.93
CA ASN A 60 -20.00 -10.01 5.91
C ASN A 60 -19.58 -8.73 5.18
N ALA A 61 -18.41 -8.13 5.49
CA ALA A 61 -17.86 -7.02 4.73
C ALA A 61 -17.59 -7.41 3.26
N GLN A 62 -17.17 -8.66 3.00
CA GLN A 62 -16.97 -9.21 1.64
C GLN A 62 -18.23 -9.11 0.77
N GLU A 63 -19.41 -9.14 1.38
CA GLU A 63 -20.64 -9.04 0.60
C GLU A 63 -20.77 -7.68 -0.07
N ILE A 64 -20.25 -6.61 0.56
CA ILE A 64 -20.30 -5.26 0.00
C ILE A 64 -19.33 -5.12 -1.19
N THR A 65 -18.18 -5.80 -1.14
CA THR A 65 -17.08 -5.60 -2.09
C THR A 65 -17.28 -6.29 -3.43
N LYS A 66 -18.14 -7.31 -3.52
CA LYS A 66 -18.42 -8.07 -4.76
C LYS A 66 -18.87 -7.22 -5.95
N ASP A 67 -19.63 -6.15 -5.70
CA ASP A 67 -20.35 -5.41 -6.75
C ASP A 67 -19.98 -3.92 -6.79
N LYS A 68 -18.99 -3.48 -6.00
CA LYS A 68 -18.70 -2.06 -5.79
C LYS A 68 -17.21 -1.82 -5.66
N THR A 69 -16.75 -0.66 -6.13
CA THR A 69 -15.37 -0.22 -5.91
C THR A 69 -15.21 0.31 -4.49
N ILE A 70 -14.19 -0.17 -3.78
CA ILE A 70 -14.00 0.08 -2.35
C ILE A 70 -12.79 0.96 -2.11
N THR A 71 -12.96 2.02 -1.31
CA THR A 71 -11.86 2.79 -0.73
C THR A 71 -11.88 2.64 0.77
N ALA A 72 -10.82 2.10 1.37
CA ALA A 72 -10.62 2.13 2.81
C ALA A 72 -10.09 3.50 3.22
N PHE A 73 -10.84 4.27 4.01
CA PHE A 73 -10.38 5.52 4.59
C PHE A 73 -10.15 5.33 6.09
N LEU A 74 -8.88 5.30 6.45
CA LEU A 74 -8.41 4.85 7.76
C LEU A 74 -7.55 5.92 8.43
N ASP A 75 -7.35 5.74 9.73
CA ASP A 75 -6.58 6.66 10.55
C ASP A 75 -5.10 6.70 10.15
N GLY A 76 -4.45 7.81 10.50
CA GLY A 76 -3.04 8.08 10.22
C GLY A 76 -2.11 7.55 11.32
N ASP A 77 -2.50 6.46 11.97
CA ASP A 77 -1.81 5.88 13.12
C ASP A 77 -1.63 4.35 12.99
N ARG A 78 -1.06 3.73 14.01
CA ARG A 78 -0.79 2.28 14.00
C ARG A 78 -2.09 1.45 14.08
N GLY A 79 -3.16 1.99 14.66
CA GLY A 79 -4.46 1.33 14.70
C GLY A 79 -5.04 1.17 13.30
N GLY A 80 -4.97 2.24 12.52
CA GLY A 80 -5.38 2.23 11.11
C GLY A 80 -4.55 1.27 10.26
N ASP A 81 -3.29 0.99 10.59
CA ASP A 81 -2.48 -0.02 9.90
C ASP A 81 -2.91 -1.45 10.21
N LEU A 82 -3.30 -1.73 11.46
CA LEU A 82 -3.80 -3.05 11.84
C LEU A 82 -5.14 -3.35 11.17
N ILE A 83 -6.03 -2.36 11.10
CA ILE A 83 -7.33 -2.50 10.44
C ILE A 83 -7.15 -2.70 8.93
N LEU A 84 -6.15 -2.06 8.32
CA LEU A 84 -5.84 -2.30 6.91
C LEU A 84 -5.45 -3.76 6.64
N ARG A 85 -4.61 -4.35 7.50
CA ARG A 85 -4.21 -5.77 7.40
C ARG A 85 -5.42 -6.71 7.52
N GLU A 86 -6.32 -6.44 8.46
CA GLU A 86 -7.54 -7.23 8.60
C GLU A 86 -8.50 -7.03 7.41
N LEU A 87 -8.57 -5.81 6.85
CA LEU A 87 -9.34 -5.49 5.63
C LEU A 87 -8.82 -6.23 4.39
N GLU A 88 -7.50 -6.43 4.29
CA GLU A 88 -6.87 -7.19 3.22
C GLU A 88 -7.43 -8.61 3.14
N GLU A 89 -7.40 -9.33 4.26
CA GLU A 89 -7.90 -10.71 4.34
C GLU A 89 -9.40 -10.81 4.12
N LYS A 90 -10.16 -9.82 4.64
CA LYS A 90 -11.61 -9.91 4.77
C LYS A 90 -12.40 -9.13 3.75
N ALA A 91 -11.81 -8.28 2.92
CA ALA A 91 -12.61 -7.45 2.02
C ALA A 91 -11.88 -7.00 0.76
N GLU A 92 -10.54 -7.09 0.71
CA GLU A 92 -9.70 -6.72 -0.43
C GLU A 92 -10.09 -5.37 -1.06
N PRO A 93 -9.93 -4.24 -0.35
CA PRO A 93 -10.33 -2.94 -0.88
C PRO A 93 -9.52 -2.57 -2.14
N ASP A 94 -10.09 -1.80 -3.06
CA ASP A 94 -9.39 -1.37 -4.29
C ASP A 94 -8.41 -0.23 -4.06
N TYR A 95 -8.76 0.68 -3.14
CA TYR A 95 -7.99 1.89 -2.83
C TYR A 95 -7.89 2.12 -1.31
N ILE A 96 -6.90 2.92 -0.91
CA ILE A 96 -6.70 3.39 0.44
C ILE A 96 -6.56 4.90 0.44
N ALA A 97 -7.28 5.55 1.35
CA ALA A 97 -7.04 6.91 1.77
C ALA A 97 -6.57 6.88 3.22
N ARG A 98 -5.56 7.70 3.55
CA ARG A 98 -5.06 7.85 4.92
C ARG A 98 -5.34 9.25 5.43
N ALA A 99 -5.75 9.34 6.69
CA ALA A 99 -5.69 10.59 7.41
C ALA A 99 -4.21 11.04 7.53
N PRO A 100 -3.94 12.35 7.70
CA PRO A 100 -2.59 12.82 8.00
C PRO A 100 -2.00 12.12 9.22
N GLU A 101 -0.67 12.03 9.28
CA GLU A 101 0.05 11.38 10.36
C GLU A 101 -0.45 11.85 11.75
N HIS A 102 -0.74 10.87 12.60
CA HIS A 102 -1.27 11.06 13.95
C HIS A 102 -2.64 11.77 14.04
N LYS A 103 -3.44 11.73 12.97
CA LYS A 103 -4.83 12.19 12.99
C LYS A 103 -5.81 11.05 12.75
N GLU A 104 -6.95 11.16 13.42
CA GLU A 104 -8.10 10.28 13.24
C GLU A 104 -9.06 10.88 12.21
N VAL A 105 -9.78 10.03 11.47
CA VAL A 105 -10.74 10.44 10.46
C VAL A 105 -11.88 11.26 11.09
N GLU A 106 -12.29 10.96 12.32
CA GLU A 106 -13.30 11.71 13.06
C GLU A 106 -12.94 13.18 13.33
N GLU A 107 -11.64 13.53 13.35
CA GLU A 107 -11.15 14.88 13.63
C GLU A 107 -10.91 15.74 12.37
N LEU A 108 -11.00 15.14 11.18
CA LEU A 108 -10.63 15.82 9.95
C LEU A 108 -11.62 16.92 9.54
N GLY A 109 -11.08 18.05 9.10
CA GLY A 109 -11.86 19.09 8.43
C GLY A 109 -12.20 18.72 6.98
N LYS A 110 -13.20 19.41 6.41
CA LYS A 110 -13.67 19.19 5.04
C LYS A 110 -12.54 19.10 4.01
N GLU A 111 -11.65 20.09 3.99
CA GLU A 111 -10.55 20.12 3.00
C GLU A 111 -9.60 18.93 3.12
N GLN A 112 -9.32 18.48 4.34
CA GLN A 112 -8.43 17.33 4.59
C GLN A 112 -9.08 16.02 4.11
N ILE A 113 -10.38 15.83 4.39
CA ILE A 113 -11.16 14.67 3.93
C ILE A 113 -11.13 14.57 2.40
N TYR A 114 -11.49 15.66 1.71
CA TYR A 114 -11.54 15.66 0.24
C TYR A 114 -10.16 15.51 -0.39
N ARG A 115 -9.11 16.02 0.27
CA ARG A 115 -7.73 15.80 -0.16
C ARG A 115 -7.33 14.33 -0.02
N ALA A 116 -7.54 13.72 1.14
CA ALA A 116 -7.21 12.31 1.37
C ALA A 116 -7.91 11.36 0.39
N LEU A 117 -9.20 11.59 0.12
CA LEU A 117 -9.96 10.77 -0.84
C LEU A 117 -9.56 11.01 -2.30
N ARG A 118 -9.07 12.21 -2.63
CA ARG A 118 -8.54 12.53 -3.97
C ARG A 118 -7.19 11.88 -4.17
N ASP A 119 -6.32 11.97 -3.16
CA ASP A 119 -4.95 11.46 -3.16
C ASP A 119 -4.91 9.96 -2.80
N LYS A 120 -6.06 9.26 -2.83
CA LYS A 120 -6.14 7.83 -2.52
C LYS A 120 -5.24 7.00 -3.44
N GLU A 121 -4.62 5.99 -2.88
CA GLU A 121 -3.67 5.12 -3.57
C GLU A 121 -4.31 3.75 -3.80
N PRO A 122 -4.06 3.08 -4.95
CA PRO A 122 -4.54 1.71 -5.13
C PRO A 122 -3.96 0.77 -4.07
N PHE A 123 -4.79 -0.09 -3.49
CA PHE A 123 -4.46 -0.94 -2.34
C PHE A 123 -3.21 -1.81 -2.57
N ARG A 124 -3.05 -2.33 -3.79
CA ARG A 124 -1.88 -3.11 -4.22
C ARG A 124 -0.54 -2.37 -4.07
N TYR A 125 -0.54 -1.05 -3.91
CA TYR A 125 0.68 -0.26 -3.66
C TYR A 125 1.02 -0.12 -2.18
N VAL A 126 0.03 -0.23 -1.29
CA VAL A 126 0.22 -0.06 0.16
C VAL A 126 0.39 -1.40 0.86
N SER A 127 -0.28 -2.47 0.44
CA SER A 127 0.03 -3.83 0.92
C SER A 127 1.46 -4.28 0.56
N LYS A 128 2.01 -3.73 -0.53
CA LYS A 128 3.43 -3.90 -0.91
C LYS A 128 4.41 -2.99 -0.17
N SER A 129 3.94 -2.10 0.71
CA SER A 129 4.80 -1.22 1.52
C SER A 129 5.08 -1.78 2.92
N ASN A 130 4.36 -2.83 3.35
CA ASN A 130 4.71 -3.67 4.49
C ASN A 130 5.47 -4.90 3.99
N ILE A 131 6.79 -4.82 4.02
CA ILE A 131 7.75 -5.89 3.69
C ILE A 131 7.69 -6.99 4.78
N GLU A 132 6.56 -7.69 4.93
CA GLU A 132 6.49 -8.79 5.91
C GLU A 132 6.06 -10.14 5.37
N GLU A 133 5.31 -10.30 4.27
CA GLU A 133 4.93 -11.66 3.83
C GLU A 133 4.76 -11.82 2.32
N GLU A 134 5.84 -11.97 1.54
CA GLU A 134 5.76 -12.60 0.19
C GLU A 134 7.12 -12.91 -0.47
N ILE A 135 8.16 -13.24 0.30
CA ILE A 135 9.34 -13.96 -0.20
C ILE A 135 9.55 -15.18 0.70
N ASP A 136 9.72 -16.36 0.10
CA ASP A 136 9.99 -17.54 0.91
C ASP A 136 11.39 -17.44 1.57
N GLN A 137 11.65 -18.28 2.57
CA GLN A 137 12.92 -18.23 3.30
C GLN A 137 14.13 -18.52 2.38
N GLU A 138 13.95 -19.27 1.30
CA GLU A 138 15.02 -19.55 0.34
C GLU A 138 15.35 -18.32 -0.52
N GLU A 139 14.33 -17.62 -1.03
CA GLU A 139 14.46 -16.36 -1.75
C GLU A 139 15.11 -15.29 -0.86
N ARG A 140 14.69 -15.19 0.40
CA ARG A 140 15.32 -14.28 1.37
C ARG A 140 16.82 -14.55 1.52
N ASN A 141 17.20 -15.80 1.79
CA ASN A 141 18.60 -16.18 1.94
C ASN A 141 19.40 -15.88 0.65
N LYS A 142 18.78 -16.06 -0.53
CA LYS A 142 19.41 -15.69 -1.81
C LYS A 142 19.57 -14.18 -1.95
N PHE A 143 18.58 -13.38 -1.55
CA PHE A 143 18.65 -11.92 -1.65
C PHE A 143 19.76 -11.35 -0.76
N GLU A 144 19.88 -11.89 0.45
CA GLU A 144 20.96 -11.55 1.39
C GLU A 144 22.32 -11.88 0.78
N GLN A 145 22.51 -13.10 0.24
CA GLN A 145 23.76 -13.48 -0.45
C GLN A 145 24.08 -12.57 -1.64
N ILE A 146 23.10 -12.27 -2.49
CA ILE A 146 23.28 -11.39 -3.65
C ILE A 146 23.70 -9.98 -3.20
N LEU A 147 23.08 -9.46 -2.14
CA LEU A 147 23.42 -8.14 -1.59
C LEU A 147 24.81 -8.15 -0.96
N GLU A 148 25.20 -9.22 -0.24
CA GLU A 148 26.54 -9.37 0.33
C GLU A 148 27.63 -9.42 -0.75
N ASP A 149 27.41 -10.15 -1.84
CA ASP A 149 28.34 -10.24 -2.98
C ASP A 149 28.50 -8.93 -3.76
N LEU A 150 27.57 -8.00 -3.56
CA LEU A 150 27.56 -6.68 -4.19
C LEU A 150 28.30 -5.62 -3.39
N VAL A 151 28.49 -5.80 -2.09
CA VAL A 151 29.00 -4.78 -1.17
C VAL A 151 30.38 -4.28 -1.58
N GLY A 152 30.50 -2.96 -1.75
CA GLY A 152 31.76 -2.31 -2.08
C GLY A 152 32.18 -2.49 -3.54
N THR A 153 31.33 -3.08 -4.38
CA THR A 153 31.61 -3.28 -5.81
C THR A 153 31.08 -2.13 -6.67
N ARG A 154 30.12 -1.34 -6.17
CA ARG A 154 29.37 -0.31 -6.91
C ARG A 154 28.79 -0.83 -8.22
N ALA A 155 28.44 -2.10 -8.25
CA ALA A 155 27.91 -2.80 -9.41
C ALA A 155 26.40 -2.98 -9.30
N ALA A 156 25.78 -3.10 -10.46
CA ALA A 156 24.44 -3.61 -10.68
C ALA A 156 24.55 -5.02 -11.26
N THR A 157 23.74 -5.93 -10.77
CA THR A 157 23.60 -7.30 -11.29
C THR A 157 22.16 -7.54 -11.68
N ILE A 158 21.95 -8.08 -12.87
CA ILE A 158 20.64 -8.48 -13.38
C ILE A 158 20.59 -10.00 -13.38
N LEU A 159 19.50 -10.55 -12.87
CA LEU A 159 19.31 -11.98 -12.71
C LEU A 159 18.03 -12.47 -13.37
N ASP A 160 18.07 -13.72 -13.83
CA ASP A 160 16.94 -14.42 -14.45
C ASP A 160 15.99 -15.04 -13.41
N GLU A 161 14.95 -15.75 -13.89
CA GLU A 161 13.95 -16.44 -13.06
C GLU A 161 14.55 -17.46 -12.08
N ASN A 162 15.76 -17.95 -12.33
CA ASN A 162 16.46 -18.93 -11.49
C ASN A 162 17.45 -18.26 -10.51
N PHE A 163 17.52 -16.93 -10.50
CA PHE A 163 18.55 -16.14 -9.81
C PHE A 163 19.97 -16.38 -10.33
N GLU A 164 20.11 -16.74 -11.62
CA GLU A 164 21.40 -16.77 -12.29
C GLU A 164 21.74 -15.39 -12.85
N THR A 165 23.02 -15.00 -12.79
CA THR A 165 23.47 -13.70 -13.29
C THR A 165 23.40 -13.65 -14.81
N LEU A 166 22.52 -12.81 -15.34
CA LEU A 166 22.46 -12.47 -16.77
C LEU A 166 23.58 -11.49 -17.13
N GLU A 167 23.71 -10.41 -16.36
CA GLU A 167 24.73 -9.40 -16.59
C GLU A 167 25.12 -8.69 -15.29
N ARG A 168 26.38 -8.25 -15.21
CA ARG A 168 26.90 -7.41 -14.12
C ARG A 168 27.69 -6.25 -14.70
N PHE A 169 27.38 -5.03 -14.27
CA PHE A 169 27.99 -3.79 -14.79
C PHE A 169 28.05 -2.71 -13.71
N PRO A 170 28.86 -1.64 -13.85
CA PRO A 170 28.85 -0.52 -12.91
C PRO A 170 27.48 0.16 -12.83
N VAL A 171 27.00 0.54 -11.64
CA VAL A 171 25.67 1.16 -11.46
C VAL A 171 25.44 2.37 -12.38
N ASP A 172 26.49 3.14 -12.68
CA ASP A 172 26.41 4.31 -13.57
C ASP A 172 26.04 3.95 -15.02
N GLN A 173 26.19 2.68 -15.42
CA GLN A 173 25.86 2.18 -16.76
C GLN A 173 24.44 1.57 -16.87
N MET A 174 23.65 1.63 -15.80
CA MET A 174 22.31 1.05 -15.74
C MET A 174 21.38 1.55 -16.86
N ASN A 175 21.48 2.83 -17.24
CA ASN A 175 20.70 3.40 -18.35
C ASN A 175 20.88 2.65 -19.68
N GLU A 176 22.13 2.26 -19.97
CA GLU A 176 22.49 1.63 -21.25
C GLU A 176 22.14 0.15 -21.21
N LYS A 177 22.57 -0.54 -20.14
CA LYS A 177 22.51 -2.00 -20.04
C LYS A 177 21.13 -2.57 -19.76
N VAL A 178 20.31 -1.86 -18.98
CA VAL A 178 18.95 -2.32 -18.64
C VAL A 178 18.01 -2.21 -19.84
N SER A 179 18.28 -1.27 -20.76
CA SER A 179 17.46 -1.05 -21.95
C SER A 179 17.54 -2.19 -22.97
N ASP A 180 18.63 -2.97 -22.95
CA ASP A 180 18.90 -4.06 -23.90
C ASP A 180 18.29 -5.41 -23.46
N ILE A 181 17.62 -5.45 -22.31
CA ILE A 181 17.13 -6.69 -21.70
C ILE A 181 15.63 -6.84 -21.89
N GLU A 182 15.22 -7.95 -22.49
CA GLU A 182 13.81 -8.23 -22.80
C GLU A 182 12.98 -8.60 -21.57
N SER A 183 13.58 -9.34 -20.62
CA SER A 183 12.96 -9.73 -19.35
C SER A 183 14.02 -10.13 -18.33
N CYS A 184 13.86 -9.69 -17.10
CA CYS A 184 14.65 -10.18 -15.96
C CYS A 184 13.74 -10.38 -14.75
N LYS A 185 14.17 -11.25 -13.82
CA LYS A 185 13.45 -11.47 -12.56
C LYS A 185 13.81 -10.42 -11.52
N LEU A 186 15.11 -10.13 -11.43
CA LEU A 186 15.66 -9.36 -10.32
C LEU A 186 16.79 -8.43 -10.79
N VAL A 187 16.79 -7.21 -10.24
CA VAL A 187 17.90 -6.26 -10.39
C VAL A 187 18.44 -5.91 -9.00
N ALA A 188 19.72 -6.21 -8.75
CA ALA A 188 20.39 -5.93 -7.49
C ALA A 188 21.49 -4.87 -7.64
N LEU A 189 21.57 -3.92 -6.71
CA LEU A 189 22.41 -2.73 -6.85
C LEU A 189 23.23 -2.45 -5.57
N ASP A 190 24.54 -2.29 -5.71
CA ASP A 190 25.38 -1.70 -4.65
C ASP A 190 25.27 -0.16 -4.65
N ALA A 191 24.05 0.33 -4.43
CA ALA A 191 23.74 1.75 -4.38
C ALA A 191 22.43 2.02 -3.63
N LYS A 192 22.19 3.30 -3.32
CA LYS A 192 20.87 3.76 -2.88
C LYS A 192 19.88 3.67 -4.04
N ILE A 193 18.70 3.14 -3.75
CA ILE A 193 17.59 3.00 -4.69
C ILE A 193 16.79 4.32 -4.71
N ASP A 194 16.73 4.95 -5.87
CA ASP A 194 15.89 6.12 -6.16
C ASP A 194 14.79 5.74 -7.17
N GLN A 195 13.87 6.66 -7.43
CA GLN A 195 12.77 6.42 -8.38
C GLN A 195 13.26 6.10 -9.79
N GLN A 196 14.40 6.66 -10.22
CA GLN A 196 14.92 6.45 -11.55
C GLN A 196 15.40 5.00 -11.74
N LYS A 197 16.12 4.45 -10.75
CA LYS A 197 16.57 3.06 -10.73
C LYS A 197 15.41 2.07 -10.69
N ILE A 198 14.36 2.37 -9.92
CA ILE A 198 13.13 1.57 -9.89
C ILE A 198 12.49 1.53 -11.27
N ASN A 199 12.25 2.69 -11.88
CA ASN A 199 11.61 2.77 -13.20
C ASN A 199 12.41 2.02 -14.28
N GLN A 200 13.75 2.01 -14.17
CA GLN A 200 14.62 1.27 -15.08
C GLN A 200 14.47 -0.24 -14.91
N ALA A 201 14.54 -0.73 -13.67
CA ALA A 201 14.34 -2.15 -13.38
C ALA A 201 12.94 -2.61 -13.82
N GLU A 202 11.89 -1.82 -13.56
CA GLU A 202 10.54 -2.07 -14.05
C GLU A 202 10.44 -2.09 -15.58
N GLY A 203 11.22 -1.22 -16.24
CA GLY A 203 11.31 -1.17 -17.70
C GLY A 203 11.85 -2.46 -18.33
N ALA A 204 12.78 -3.13 -17.64
CA ALA A 204 13.30 -4.45 -18.03
C ALA A 204 12.45 -5.63 -17.53
N GLY A 205 11.28 -5.35 -16.93
CA GLY A 205 10.35 -6.38 -16.47
C GLY A 205 10.73 -7.03 -15.14
N ALA A 206 11.60 -6.42 -14.33
CA ALA A 206 11.98 -6.96 -13.03
C ALA A 206 10.78 -7.12 -12.10
N ASP A 207 10.63 -8.30 -11.48
CA ASP A 207 9.69 -8.50 -10.37
C ASP A 207 10.28 -7.97 -9.06
N TYR A 208 11.62 -8.01 -8.93
CA TYR A 208 12.34 -7.66 -7.70
C TYR A 208 13.44 -6.63 -7.95
N VAL A 209 13.56 -5.67 -7.04
CA VAL A 209 14.67 -4.70 -7.02
C VAL A 209 15.32 -4.74 -5.65
N LEU A 210 16.61 -5.07 -5.61
CA LEU A 210 17.41 -5.08 -4.39
C LEU A 210 18.40 -3.91 -4.39
N GLY A 211 18.66 -3.33 -3.22
CA GLY A 211 19.71 -2.35 -3.07
C GLY A 211 20.12 -2.11 -1.62
N MET A 212 21.10 -1.23 -1.40
CA MET A 212 21.65 -1.06 -0.06
C MET A 212 20.70 -0.28 0.85
N GLU A 213 20.15 0.81 0.35
CA GLU A 213 19.24 1.70 1.08
C GLU A 213 18.19 2.26 0.12
N LYS A 214 17.07 2.76 0.67
CA LYS A 214 16.05 3.48 -0.08
C LYS A 214 16.24 4.98 0.08
N SER A 215 16.20 5.73 -1.01
CA SER A 215 16.30 7.20 -0.98
C SER A 215 14.92 7.84 -1.15
N GLY A 216 14.49 8.60 -0.13
CA GLY A 216 13.23 9.33 -0.12
C GLY A 216 11.98 8.46 -0.25
N ALA A 217 10.84 9.10 -0.56
CA ALA A 217 9.59 8.44 -0.91
C ALA A 217 9.67 7.94 -2.36
N SER A 218 10.41 6.86 -2.59
CA SER A 218 10.43 6.16 -3.88
C SER A 218 9.35 5.06 -3.90
N ASN A 219 8.47 5.10 -4.89
CA ASN A 219 7.31 4.22 -4.98
C ASN A 219 7.44 3.33 -6.22
N SER A 220 7.24 2.02 -6.03
CA SER A 220 7.29 1.04 -7.11
C SER A 220 5.90 0.78 -7.65
N SER A 221 5.75 0.76 -8.97
CA SER A 221 4.48 0.57 -9.66
C SER A 221 4.23 -0.89 -10.07
N LYS A 222 5.29 -1.70 -10.16
CA LYS A 222 5.27 -3.09 -10.66
C LYS A 222 6.16 -4.02 -9.86
N SER A 223 7.38 -3.61 -9.52
CA SER A 223 8.36 -4.47 -8.83
C SER A 223 8.22 -4.43 -7.29
N LYS A 224 8.68 -5.46 -6.59
CA LYS A 224 8.90 -5.46 -5.13
C LYS A 224 10.31 -4.94 -4.84
N VAL A 225 10.44 -3.96 -3.95
CA VAL A 225 11.73 -3.34 -3.63
C VAL A 225 12.18 -3.75 -2.23
N PHE A 226 13.34 -4.37 -2.13
CA PHE A 226 13.95 -4.75 -0.86
C PHE A 226 15.27 -4.00 -0.67
N THR A 227 15.57 -3.63 0.56
CA THR A 227 16.86 -3.04 0.90
C THR A 227 17.60 -3.91 1.90
N ARG A 228 18.93 -3.88 1.82
CA ARG A 228 19.78 -4.53 2.80
C ARG A 228 19.44 -4.08 4.22
N SER A 229 19.30 -2.76 4.45
CA SER A 229 18.93 -2.23 5.76
C SER A 229 17.58 -2.74 6.28
N ALA A 230 16.62 -3.00 5.39
CA ALA A 230 15.32 -3.55 5.78
C ALA A 230 15.41 -5.05 6.10
N LEU A 231 16.18 -5.82 5.31
CA LEU A 231 16.38 -7.25 5.52
C LEU A 231 17.15 -7.55 6.82
N GLU A 232 18.16 -6.75 7.14
CA GLU A 232 18.97 -6.88 8.37
C GLU A 232 18.19 -6.48 9.63
N ALA A 233 17.33 -5.46 9.57
CA ALA A 233 16.54 -5.01 10.72
C ALA A 233 15.58 -6.09 11.26
N LEU A 234 15.19 -7.03 10.39
CA LEU A 234 14.29 -8.14 10.70
C LEU A 234 14.98 -9.31 11.42
N GLU A 235 16.32 -9.44 11.36
CA GLU A 235 17.05 -10.48 12.11
C GLU A 235 17.12 -10.20 13.62
N THR A 236 16.96 -8.94 14.02
CA THR A 236 17.10 -8.48 15.40
C THR A 236 15.79 -8.39 16.20
N SER A 237 14.67 -8.88 15.63
CA SER A 237 13.33 -8.82 16.22
C SER A 237 12.82 -10.18 16.69
#